data_AF-A0A9P1AVH6-F1
#
_entry.id   AF-A0A9P1AVH6-F1
#
_cell.length_a   1.000
_cell.length_b   1.000
_cell.length_c   1.000
_cell.angle_alpha   90.00
_cell.angle_beta   90.00
_cell.angle_gamma   90.00
#
_symmetry.space_group_name_H-M   'P 1'
#
loop_
_entity.id
_entity.type
_entity.pdbx_description
1 polymer ?
#
loop_
_entity_poly.entity_id
_entity_poly.type
_entity_poly.pdbx_seq_one_letter_code
_entity_poly.pdbx_strand_id
1 'polypeptide(L)'
;MMSEEHENYRFLSFINATVVEEIGWRLPLRLIYSVETFLLITNFLEYLFNLYLLLRIRAMHCNLHVMLLLYGGQYFFSMFSRLLLVYHQFIGSDSSFTSLIYLANYTRTICLFVAFIMLPFLVFERCFATCFAGTYENDRHLWIPLLLISVMMPVSVLFAVAYIKNWFPIYAHCTLLILLNIGGSVLLIIVTKCNVRLHNSYSAIEHYRLYSLSERFQVSENIKTCQWLSRIQGSILFFNIACASILILEYISMDEKLIIVANVSFNMLCTLYAAIVPVVVISYTPEWSRETLRLWRIIFSRSDDERRNLRTTFGEEMSYSDKNIESQVYFDQLQKNLTKQAMHKLRNKKRNSSFNNSEQEIFL
;
A
#
# COMPACT_ATOMS: atom_id res chain seq x y z
N MET A 1 10.46 -33.79 34.42
CA MET A 1 9.69 -34.54 33.40
C MET A 1 8.90 -33.55 32.57
N MET A 2 9.56 -32.93 31.59
CA MET A 2 8.90 -32.19 30.51
C MET A 2 8.52 -33.24 29.47
N SER A 3 7.24 -33.34 29.13
CA SER A 3 6.70 -34.27 28.14
C SER A 3 7.44 -34.15 26.79
N GLU A 4 7.76 -35.31 26.19
CA GLU A 4 8.37 -35.49 24.86
C GLU A 4 7.61 -34.77 23.73
N GLU A 5 6.36 -34.30 23.95
CA GLU A 5 5.60 -33.53 22.96
C GLU A 5 6.16 -32.13 22.65
N HIS A 6 7.02 -31.57 23.52
CA HIS A 6 7.56 -30.22 23.34
C HIS A 6 8.84 -30.12 22.50
N GLU A 7 9.49 -31.24 22.17
CA GLU A 7 10.75 -31.23 21.39
C GLU A 7 10.57 -30.86 19.90
N ASN A 8 9.33 -30.83 19.40
CA ASN A 8 9.03 -30.59 17.97
C ASN A 8 8.48 -29.19 17.64
N TYR A 9 8.57 -28.21 18.55
CA TYR A 9 8.10 -26.85 18.28
C TYR A 9 9.21 -25.93 17.80
N ARG A 10 9.03 -25.30 16.63
CA ARG A 10 9.92 -24.25 16.13
C ARG A 10 9.44 -22.87 16.57
N PHE A 11 10.36 -22.12 17.17
CA PHE A 11 10.17 -20.70 17.44
C PHE A 11 10.88 -19.89 16.36
N LEU A 12 10.15 -19.01 15.68
CA LEU A 12 10.68 -18.21 14.56
C LEU A 12 11.56 -17.03 15.04
N SER A 13 11.64 -16.79 16.35
CA SER A 13 12.25 -15.55 16.87
C SER A 13 12.55 -15.52 18.38
N PHE A 14 12.37 -16.63 19.09
CA PHE A 14 12.59 -16.68 20.53
C PHE A 14 13.94 -17.33 20.84
N ILE A 15 14.85 -16.52 21.39
CA ILE A 15 16.16 -16.95 21.87
C ILE A 15 16.04 -17.22 23.37
N ASN A 16 16.44 -18.43 23.78
CA ASN A 16 16.43 -18.83 25.18
C ASN A 16 17.49 -18.05 25.98
N ALA A 17 17.07 -17.41 27.07
CA ALA A 17 17.93 -16.57 27.91
C ALA A 17 19.07 -17.36 28.58
N THR A 18 18.89 -18.66 28.85
CA THR A 18 19.92 -19.49 29.50
C THR A 18 21.15 -19.68 28.60
N VAL A 19 20.92 -19.94 27.31
CA VAL A 19 22.00 -20.08 26.30
C VAL A 19 22.77 -18.77 26.13
N VAL A 20 22.07 -17.63 26.22
CA VAL A 20 22.68 -16.31 26.13
C VAL A 20 23.57 -15.99 27.33
N GLU A 21 23.18 -16.45 28.53
CA GLU A 21 23.98 -16.30 29.74
C GLU A 21 25.25 -17.15 29.68
N GLU A 22 25.17 -18.38 29.17
CA GLU A 22 26.32 -19.27 28.99
C GLU A 22 27.37 -18.72 28.02
N ILE A 23 26.92 -18.07 26.93
CA ILE A 23 27.80 -17.46 25.93
C ILE A 23 28.32 -16.07 26.37
N GLY A 24 27.74 -15.47 27.42
CA GLY A 24 28.14 -14.15 27.94
C GLY A 24 27.69 -12.97 27.08
N TRP A 25 26.71 -13.15 26.18
CA TRP A 25 26.25 -12.13 25.22
C TRP A 25 25.09 -11.27 25.69
N ARG A 26 24.76 -11.34 26.99
CA ARG A 26 23.61 -10.66 27.57
C ARG A 26 23.60 -9.14 27.33
N LEU A 27 24.75 -8.48 27.46
CA LEU A 27 24.84 -7.02 27.30
C LEU A 27 24.66 -6.58 25.83
N PRO A 28 25.40 -7.14 24.83
CA PRO A 28 25.14 -6.86 23.41
C PRO A 28 23.70 -7.10 22.98
N LEU A 29 23.10 -8.23 23.39
CA LEU A 29 21.73 -8.58 23.01
C LEU A 29 20.70 -7.63 23.62
N ARG A 30 20.89 -7.18 24.87
CA ARG A 30 20.04 -6.15 25.47
C ARG A 30 20.06 -4.84 24.68
N LEU A 31 21.24 -4.39 24.24
CA LEU A 31 21.35 -3.19 23.40
C LEU A 31 20.59 -3.36 22.08
N ILE A 32 20.75 -4.50 21.42
CA ILE A 32 20.05 -4.79 20.16
C ILE A 32 18.54 -4.81 20.37
N TYR A 33 18.05 -5.48 21.41
CA TYR A 33 16.61 -5.51 21.72
C TYR A 33 16.07 -4.14 22.11
N SER A 34 16.87 -3.26 22.73
CA SER A 34 16.46 -1.88 23.02
C SER A 34 16.29 -1.07 21.73
N VAL A 35 17.23 -1.21 20.78
CA VAL A 35 17.12 -0.62 19.45
C VAL A 35 15.92 -1.18 18.70
N GLU A 36 15.71 -2.50 18.73
CA GLU A 36 14.56 -3.15 18.11
C GLU A 36 13.24 -2.61 18.70
N THR A 37 13.15 -2.48 20.02
CA THR A 37 11.96 -1.95 20.70
C THR A 37 11.67 -0.51 20.29
N PHE A 38 12.70 0.34 20.22
CA PHE A 38 12.57 1.70 19.72
C PHE A 38 12.02 1.71 18.28
N LEU A 39 12.58 0.89 17.40
CA LEU A 39 12.12 0.77 16.01
C LEU A 39 10.68 0.24 15.92
N LEU A 40 10.28 -0.71 16.76
CA LEU A 40 8.90 -1.21 16.79
C LEU A 40 7.91 -0.11 17.20
N ILE A 41 8.27 0.75 18.15
CA ILE A 41 7.44 1.88 18.56
C ILE A 41 7.33 2.91 17.43
N THR A 42 8.44 3.25 16.77
CA THR A 42 8.41 4.19 15.63
C THR A 42 7.58 3.62 14.47
N ASN A 43 7.74 2.34 14.16
CA ASN A 43 6.97 1.65 13.13
C ASN A 43 5.48 1.63 13.48
N PHE A 44 5.12 1.46 14.76
CA PHE A 44 3.72 1.51 15.19
C PHE A 44 3.07 2.85 14.86
N LEU A 45 3.78 3.97 15.15
CA LEU A 45 3.32 5.31 14.81
C LEU A 45 3.23 5.53 13.28
N GLU A 46 4.20 5.01 12.54
CA GLU A 46 4.20 5.07 11.08
C GLU A 46 3.01 4.31 10.48
N TYR A 47 2.68 3.12 10.99
CA TYR A 47 1.51 2.37 10.52
C TYR A 47 0.19 3.02 10.90
N LEU A 48 0.10 3.71 12.05
CA LEU A 48 -1.06 4.54 12.36
C LEU A 48 -1.23 5.67 11.35
N PHE A 49 -0.13 6.31 10.95
CA PHE A 49 -0.16 7.34 9.93
C PHE A 49 -0.55 6.78 8.55
N ASN A 50 -0.01 5.63 8.16
CA ASN A 50 -0.41 4.96 6.91
C ASN A 50 -1.87 4.54 6.92
N LEU A 51 -2.38 4.04 8.05
CA LEU A 51 -3.80 3.71 8.21
C LEU A 51 -4.67 4.96 8.09
N TYR A 52 -4.24 6.09 8.66
CA TYR A 52 -4.90 7.38 8.45
C TYR A 52 -4.95 7.77 6.98
N LEU A 53 -3.83 7.71 6.26
CA LEU A 53 -3.78 8.02 4.82
C LEU A 53 -4.69 7.10 4.02
N LEU A 54 -4.66 5.79 4.31
CA LEU A 54 -5.49 4.78 3.67
C LEU A 54 -6.98 5.06 3.89
N LEU A 55 -7.40 5.37 5.12
CA LEU A 55 -8.82 5.64 5.44
C LEU A 55 -9.30 6.99 4.90
N ARG A 56 -8.45 8.02 4.92
CA ARG A 56 -8.84 9.40 4.56
C ARG A 56 -8.70 9.68 3.06
N ILE A 57 -7.68 9.15 2.41
CA ILE A 57 -7.34 9.45 1.02
C ILE A 57 -7.63 8.21 0.18
N ARG A 58 -8.76 8.25 -0.54
CA ARG A 58 -9.14 7.21 -1.50
C ARG A 58 -8.31 7.34 -2.78
N ALA A 59 -7.06 6.89 -2.71
CA ALA A 59 -6.15 6.83 -3.85
C ALA A 59 -6.30 5.54 -4.67
N MET A 60 -6.86 4.50 -4.08
CA MET A 60 -6.96 3.16 -4.65
C MET A 60 -8.41 2.73 -4.83
N HIS A 61 -8.65 1.84 -5.78
CA HIS A 61 -9.95 1.18 -5.97
C HIS A 61 -10.42 0.47 -4.70
N CYS A 62 -11.74 0.34 -4.55
CA CYS A 62 -12.37 -0.23 -3.35
C CYS A 62 -11.87 -1.65 -3.03
N ASN A 63 -11.70 -2.52 -4.02
CA ASN A 63 -11.27 -3.90 -3.78
C ASN A 63 -9.82 -3.98 -3.28
N LEU A 64 -8.91 -3.24 -3.92
CA LEU A 64 -7.52 -3.13 -3.48
C LEU A 64 -7.43 -2.48 -2.10
N HIS A 65 -8.29 -1.49 -1.83
CA HIS A 65 -8.37 -0.81 -0.54
C HIS A 65 -8.72 -1.76 0.62
N VAL A 66 -9.71 -2.65 0.43
CA VAL A 66 -10.06 -3.67 1.43
C VAL A 66 -8.89 -4.62 1.69
N MET A 67 -8.18 -5.06 0.65
CA MET A 67 -7.01 -5.91 0.83
C MET A 67 -5.86 -5.20 1.56
N LEU A 68 -5.62 -3.92 1.24
CA LEU A 68 -4.61 -3.11 1.92
C LEU A 68 -4.95 -2.83 3.38
N LEU A 69 -6.24 -2.74 3.74
CA LEU A 69 -6.67 -2.61 5.14
C LEU A 69 -6.31 -3.86 5.96
N LEU A 70 -6.57 -5.05 5.43
CA LEU A 70 -6.15 -6.30 6.07
C LEU A 70 -4.62 -6.35 6.22
N TYR A 71 -3.90 -5.94 5.18
CA TYR A 71 -2.45 -5.92 5.18
C TYR A 71 -1.84 -4.94 6.19
N GLY A 72 -2.40 -3.72 6.30
CA GLY A 72 -2.01 -2.78 7.34
C GLY A 72 -2.36 -3.32 8.74
N GLY A 73 -3.54 -3.94 8.87
CA GLY A 73 -4.03 -4.54 10.10
C GLY A 73 -3.10 -5.61 10.69
N GLN A 74 -2.62 -6.55 9.86
CA GLN A 74 -1.77 -7.64 10.36
C GLN A 74 -0.42 -7.16 10.95
N TYR A 75 0.12 -6.03 10.49
CA TYR A 75 1.36 -5.48 11.06
C TYR A 75 1.20 -5.06 12.51
N PHE A 76 0.05 -4.49 12.89
CA PHE A 76 -0.21 -4.14 14.28
C PHE A 76 -0.16 -5.37 15.19
N PHE A 77 -0.81 -6.47 14.77
CA PHE A 77 -0.78 -7.74 15.51
C PHE A 77 0.63 -8.35 15.56
N SER A 78 1.38 -8.29 14.46
CA SER A 78 2.77 -8.77 14.40
C SER A 78 3.71 -7.98 15.32
N MET A 79 3.61 -6.65 15.31
CA MET A 79 4.42 -5.76 16.15
C MET A 79 4.09 -5.94 17.63
N PHE A 80 2.80 -5.98 17.98
CA PHE A 80 2.37 -6.22 19.37
C PHE A 80 2.87 -7.56 19.90
N SER A 81 2.72 -8.63 19.10
CA SER A 81 3.26 -9.93 19.46
C SER A 81 4.78 -9.90 19.63
N ARG A 82 5.51 -9.19 18.76
CA ARG A 82 6.97 -9.08 18.89
C ARG A 82 7.39 -8.32 20.15
N LEU A 83 6.69 -7.25 20.51
CA LEU A 83 6.95 -6.53 21.76
C LEU A 83 6.80 -7.43 22.98
N LEU A 84 5.77 -8.30 23.01
CA LEU A 84 5.60 -9.29 24.07
C LEU A 84 6.78 -10.28 24.13
N LEU A 85 7.22 -10.80 22.97
CA LEU A 85 8.36 -11.72 22.91
C LEU A 85 9.65 -11.05 23.40
N VAL A 86 9.94 -9.83 22.93
CA VAL A 86 11.12 -9.06 23.33
C VAL A 86 11.09 -8.73 24.83
N TYR A 87 9.93 -8.37 25.37
CA TYR A 87 9.76 -8.13 26.81
C TYR A 87 10.16 -9.36 27.65
N HIS A 88 9.69 -10.55 27.27
CA HIS A 88 10.08 -11.79 27.94
C HIS A 88 11.56 -12.13 27.78
N GLN A 89 12.17 -11.82 26.64
CA GLN A 89 13.61 -11.98 26.42
C GLN A 89 14.46 -11.01 27.27
N PHE A 90 13.92 -9.84 27.64
CA PHE A 90 14.59 -8.86 28.49
C PHE A 90 14.62 -9.26 29.97
N ILE A 91 13.47 -9.69 30.50
CA ILE A 91 13.26 -9.95 31.93
C ILE A 91 13.73 -11.37 32.31
N GLY A 92 13.70 -12.30 31.36
CA GLY A 92 13.86 -13.73 31.63
C GLY A 92 12.47 -14.38 31.75
N SER A 93 12.33 -15.63 31.30
CA SER A 93 11.03 -16.31 31.29
C SER A 93 10.70 -16.88 32.67
N ASP A 94 9.74 -16.28 33.38
CA ASP A 94 9.03 -16.96 34.46
C ASP A 94 8.12 -18.04 33.88
N SER A 95 8.13 -19.23 34.48
CA SER A 95 7.36 -20.41 34.05
C SER A 95 5.85 -20.17 33.95
N SER A 96 5.32 -19.16 34.66
CA SER A 96 3.91 -18.75 34.67
C SER A 96 3.41 -18.17 33.34
N PHE A 97 4.30 -17.63 32.48
CA PHE A 97 3.91 -16.95 31.23
C PHE A 97 4.16 -17.79 29.97
N THR A 98 4.45 -19.08 30.12
CA THR A 98 4.77 -19.98 29.01
C THR A 98 3.69 -19.99 27.92
N SER A 99 2.40 -20.02 28.27
CA SER A 99 1.29 -20.01 27.30
C SER A 99 1.21 -18.72 26.48
N LEU A 100 1.54 -17.57 27.08
CA LEU A 100 1.54 -16.27 26.42
C LEU A 100 2.64 -16.18 25.36
N ILE A 101 3.83 -16.74 25.65
CA ILE A 101 4.96 -16.80 24.72
C ILE A 101 4.58 -17.66 23.49
N TYR A 102 3.96 -18.82 23.70
CA TYR A 102 3.47 -19.66 22.61
C TYR A 102 2.44 -18.92 21.76
N LEU A 103 1.42 -18.31 22.38
CA LEU A 103 0.39 -17.56 21.67
C LEU A 103 0.99 -16.41 20.85
N ALA A 104 1.90 -15.63 21.44
CA ALA A 104 2.61 -14.56 20.76
C ALA A 104 3.38 -15.10 19.54
N ASN A 105 4.18 -16.15 19.72
CA ASN A 105 4.93 -16.76 18.61
C ASN A 105 4.01 -17.26 17.49
N TYR A 106 2.87 -17.89 17.81
CA TYR A 106 1.86 -18.29 16.82
C TYR A 106 1.30 -17.09 16.06
N THR A 107 0.83 -16.06 16.77
CA THR A 107 0.26 -14.84 16.15
C THR A 107 1.28 -14.17 15.24
N ARG A 108 2.53 -14.00 15.70
CA ARG A 108 3.60 -13.37 14.90
C ARG A 108 3.91 -14.18 13.65
N THR A 109 4.02 -15.51 13.78
CA THR A 109 4.33 -16.37 12.65
C THR A 109 3.21 -16.34 11.59
N ILE A 110 1.95 -16.39 12.01
CA ILE A 110 0.80 -16.24 11.10
C ILE A 110 0.86 -14.89 10.37
N CYS A 111 1.06 -13.78 11.08
CA CYS A 111 1.15 -12.45 10.47
C CYS A 111 2.31 -12.35 9.47
N LEU A 112 3.49 -12.92 9.78
CA LEU A 112 4.62 -12.95 8.87
C LEU A 112 4.30 -13.75 7.59
N PHE A 113 3.65 -14.90 7.70
CA PHE A 113 3.21 -15.66 6.52
C PHE A 113 2.17 -14.90 5.69
N VAL A 114 1.24 -14.19 6.32
CA VAL A 114 0.32 -13.28 5.61
C VAL A 114 1.12 -12.23 4.83
N ALA A 115 2.12 -11.60 5.45
CA ALA A 115 2.96 -10.61 4.80
C ALA A 115 3.81 -11.21 3.65
N PHE A 116 4.29 -12.45 3.77
CA PHE A 116 5.07 -13.11 2.72
C PHE A 116 4.23 -13.58 1.52
N ILE A 117 2.96 -13.91 1.74
CA ILE A 117 2.05 -14.49 0.73
C ILE A 117 1.13 -13.43 0.11
N MET A 118 0.99 -12.25 0.72
CA MET A 118 0.08 -11.18 0.27
C MET A 118 0.18 -10.84 -1.23
N LEU A 119 1.39 -10.90 -1.79
CA LEU A 119 1.68 -10.18 -3.01
C LEU A 119 1.03 -10.86 -4.21
N PRO A 120 1.16 -12.19 -4.39
CA PRO A 120 0.40 -12.89 -5.41
C PRO A 120 -1.11 -12.68 -5.33
N PHE A 121 -1.67 -12.50 -4.12
CA PHE A 121 -3.10 -12.20 -3.97
C PHE A 121 -3.47 -10.80 -4.46
N LEU A 122 -2.62 -9.79 -4.23
CA LEU A 122 -2.80 -8.47 -4.85
C LEU A 122 -2.75 -8.57 -6.39
N VAL A 123 -1.87 -9.41 -6.93
CA VAL A 123 -1.78 -9.63 -8.38
C VAL A 123 -3.02 -10.35 -8.92
N PHE A 124 -3.55 -11.35 -8.22
CA PHE A 124 -4.81 -12.01 -8.60
C PHE A 124 -5.97 -11.03 -8.63
N GLU A 125 -6.03 -10.10 -7.69
CA GLU A 125 -7.04 -9.04 -7.71
C GLU A 125 -6.92 -8.17 -8.97
N ARG A 126 -5.69 -7.85 -9.42
CA ARG A 126 -5.44 -7.17 -10.70
C ARG A 126 -5.82 -8.01 -11.93
N CYS A 127 -5.66 -9.34 -11.87
CA CYS A 127 -6.16 -10.24 -12.91
C CYS A 127 -7.68 -10.12 -13.04
N PHE A 128 -8.41 -10.18 -11.92
CA PHE A 128 -9.86 -10.03 -11.93
C PHE A 128 -10.31 -8.66 -12.45
N ALA A 129 -9.63 -7.58 -12.04
CA ALA A 129 -9.90 -6.24 -12.58
C ALA A 129 -9.72 -6.18 -14.11
N THR A 130 -8.77 -6.94 -14.66
CA THR A 130 -8.56 -7.06 -16.11
C THR A 130 -9.68 -7.85 -16.79
N CYS A 131 -10.09 -8.99 -16.20
CA CYS A 131 -11.14 -9.85 -16.75
C CYS A 131 -12.53 -9.19 -16.72
N PHE A 132 -12.80 -8.38 -15.70
CA PHE A 132 -14.09 -7.71 -15.49
C PHE A 132 -14.11 -6.24 -15.91
N ALA A 133 -13.17 -5.79 -16.75
CA ALA A 133 -13.02 -4.39 -17.15
C ALA A 133 -14.27 -3.70 -17.75
N GLY A 134 -15.30 -4.47 -18.15
CA GLY A 134 -16.59 -3.93 -18.60
C GLY A 134 -17.59 -3.62 -17.47
N THR A 135 -17.54 -4.39 -16.38
CA THR A 135 -18.52 -4.33 -15.28
C THR A 135 -17.93 -3.86 -13.96
N TYR A 136 -16.60 -3.71 -13.88
CA TYR A 136 -15.87 -3.62 -12.63
C TYR A 136 -16.31 -2.44 -11.73
N GLU A 137 -16.71 -1.33 -12.33
CA GLU A 137 -17.18 -0.13 -11.63
C GLU A 137 -18.65 -0.19 -11.23
N ASN A 138 -19.50 -0.87 -12.00
CA ASN A 138 -20.95 -0.87 -11.78
C ASN A 138 -21.33 -1.67 -10.53
N ASP A 139 -20.65 -2.80 -10.28
CA ASP A 139 -21.08 -3.75 -9.23
C ASP A 139 -20.17 -3.76 -7.99
N ARG A 140 -19.12 -2.92 -7.94
CA ARG A 140 -18.02 -2.89 -6.95
C ARG A 140 -17.27 -4.22 -6.74
N HIS A 141 -17.89 -5.37 -7.04
CA HIS A 141 -17.43 -6.74 -6.90
C HIS A 141 -16.68 -7.02 -5.59
N LEU A 142 -17.21 -6.55 -4.45
CA LEU A 142 -16.62 -6.78 -3.12
C LEU A 142 -16.44 -8.26 -2.76
N TRP A 143 -17.13 -9.17 -3.46
CA TRP A 143 -16.91 -10.60 -3.34
C TRP A 143 -15.51 -11.03 -3.78
N ILE A 144 -14.84 -10.30 -4.69
CA ILE A 144 -13.47 -10.61 -5.15
C ILE A 144 -12.45 -10.50 -4.01
N PRO A 145 -12.27 -9.33 -3.34
CA PRO A 145 -11.32 -9.22 -2.24
C PRO A 145 -11.71 -10.14 -1.07
N LEU A 146 -13.02 -10.32 -0.80
CA LEU A 146 -13.47 -11.25 0.25
C LEU A 146 -13.11 -12.71 -0.06
N LEU A 147 -13.27 -13.15 -1.30
CA LEU A 147 -12.86 -14.49 -1.75
C LEU A 147 -11.34 -14.65 -1.62
N LEU A 148 -10.57 -13.68 -2.10
CA LEU A 148 -9.11 -13.72 -2.03
C LEU A 148 -8.62 -13.76 -0.59
N ILE A 149 -9.20 -12.97 0.31
CA ILE A 149 -8.89 -12.99 1.75
C ILE A 149 -9.29 -14.34 2.37
N SER A 150 -10.47 -14.84 2.02
CA SER A 150 -10.99 -16.14 2.50
C SER A 150 -10.08 -17.31 2.11
N VAL A 151 -9.38 -17.22 0.99
CA VAL A 151 -8.38 -18.22 0.58
C VAL A 151 -7.00 -17.94 1.21
N MET A 152 -6.56 -16.69 1.22
CA MET A 152 -5.23 -16.29 1.71
C MET A 152 -5.05 -16.58 3.20
N MET A 153 -6.06 -16.29 4.02
CA MET A 153 -5.96 -16.42 5.48
C MET A 153 -5.76 -17.88 5.92
N PRO A 154 -6.60 -18.86 5.50
CA PRO A 154 -6.38 -20.27 5.79
C PRO A 154 -5.04 -20.78 5.27
N VAL A 155 -4.63 -20.39 4.05
CA VAL A 155 -3.33 -20.77 3.50
C VAL A 155 -2.20 -20.26 4.42
N SER A 156 -2.24 -19.00 4.82
CA SER A 156 -1.21 -18.41 5.70
C SER A 156 -1.17 -19.11 7.07
N VAL A 157 -2.33 -19.45 7.64
CA VAL A 157 -2.44 -20.20 8.90
C VAL A 157 -1.88 -21.62 8.75
N LEU A 158 -2.22 -22.33 7.68
CA LEU A 158 -1.71 -23.67 7.40
C LEU A 158 -0.18 -23.67 7.24
N PHE A 159 0.37 -22.70 6.51
CA PHE A 159 1.83 -22.53 6.39
C PHE A 159 2.49 -22.26 7.74
N ALA A 160 1.88 -21.39 8.56
CA ALA A 160 2.39 -21.10 9.91
C ALA A 160 2.35 -22.32 10.83
N VAL A 161 1.25 -23.08 10.83
CA VAL A 161 1.13 -24.32 11.63
C VAL A 161 2.14 -25.36 11.16
N ALA A 162 2.24 -25.59 9.85
CA ALA A 162 3.19 -26.53 9.28
C ALA A 162 4.65 -26.15 9.62
N TYR A 163 4.96 -24.86 9.65
CA TYR A 163 6.26 -24.35 10.07
C TYR A 163 6.53 -24.58 11.56
N ILE A 164 5.59 -24.19 12.44
CA ILE A 164 5.75 -24.29 13.90
C ILE A 164 5.82 -25.76 14.35
N LYS A 165 5.02 -26.62 13.73
CA LYS A 165 4.94 -28.06 14.04
C LYS A 165 5.96 -28.90 13.27
N ASN A 166 6.88 -28.27 12.52
CA ASN A 166 7.91 -28.94 11.75
C ASN A 166 7.39 -30.01 10.77
N TRP A 167 6.21 -29.82 10.17
CA TRP A 167 5.66 -30.76 9.18
C TRP A 167 6.56 -30.87 7.94
N PHE A 168 7.23 -29.78 7.59
CA PHE A 168 8.19 -29.72 6.50
C PHE A 168 9.50 -29.05 6.95
N PRO A 169 10.62 -29.37 6.28
CA PRO A 169 11.90 -28.73 6.57
C PRO A 169 11.89 -27.24 6.16
N ILE A 170 12.73 -26.42 6.80
CA ILE A 170 12.79 -24.96 6.60
C ILE A 170 12.98 -24.60 5.12
N TYR A 171 13.87 -25.32 4.43
CA TYR A 171 14.15 -25.06 3.02
C TYR A 171 12.92 -25.28 2.12
N ALA A 172 12.01 -26.19 2.47
CA ALA A 172 10.78 -26.42 1.70
C ALA A 172 9.84 -25.22 1.82
N HIS A 173 9.66 -24.68 3.03
CA HIS A 173 8.90 -23.44 3.25
C HIS A 173 9.52 -22.26 2.50
N CYS A 174 10.83 -22.06 2.63
CA CYS A 174 11.54 -20.96 1.97
C CYS A 174 11.46 -21.06 0.44
N THR A 175 11.67 -22.24 -0.12
CA THR A 175 11.58 -22.49 -1.57
C THR A 175 10.18 -22.20 -2.08
N LEU A 176 9.14 -22.66 -1.38
CA LEU A 176 7.75 -22.45 -1.79
C LEU A 176 7.37 -20.96 -1.73
N LEU A 177 7.80 -20.22 -0.71
CA LEU A 177 7.57 -18.78 -0.60
C LEU A 177 8.25 -18.00 -1.71
N ILE A 178 9.50 -18.34 -2.04
CA ILE A 178 10.25 -17.71 -3.14
C ILE A 178 9.56 -17.99 -4.48
N LEU A 179 9.20 -19.25 -4.75
CA LEU A 179 8.51 -19.64 -5.98
C LEU A 179 7.17 -18.92 -6.13
N LEU A 180 6.38 -18.82 -5.06
CA LEU A 180 5.09 -18.14 -5.04
C LEU A 180 5.26 -16.64 -5.33
N ASN A 181 6.26 -15.98 -4.74
CA ASN A 181 6.53 -14.57 -4.98
C ASN A 181 7.04 -14.30 -6.41
N ILE A 182 7.96 -15.12 -6.93
CA ILE A 182 8.45 -15.03 -8.32
C ILE A 182 7.30 -15.27 -9.30
N GLY A 183 6.47 -16.29 -9.06
CA GLY A 183 5.26 -16.56 -9.86
C GLY A 183 4.32 -15.36 -9.87
N GLY A 184 4.10 -14.72 -8.72
CA GLY A 184 3.35 -13.47 -8.63
C GLY A 184 3.98 -12.32 -9.42
N SER A 185 5.30 -12.16 -9.40
CA SER A 185 6.01 -11.15 -10.22
C SER A 185 5.81 -11.37 -11.70
N VAL A 186 5.99 -12.61 -12.16
CA VAL A 186 5.82 -12.96 -13.57
C VAL A 186 4.37 -12.72 -14.00
N LEU A 187 3.40 -13.12 -13.17
CA LEU A 187 1.99 -12.88 -13.43
C LEU A 187 1.68 -11.38 -13.52
N LEU A 188 2.25 -10.54 -12.65
CA LEU A 188 2.05 -9.09 -12.72
C LEU A 188 2.58 -8.49 -14.04
N ILE A 189 3.75 -8.96 -14.50
CA ILE A 189 4.31 -8.54 -15.80
C ILE A 189 3.37 -8.94 -16.94
N ILE A 190 2.86 -10.17 -16.92
CA ILE A 190 1.90 -10.66 -17.92
C ILE A 190 0.63 -9.82 -17.92
N VAL A 191 0.02 -9.61 -16.76
CA VAL A 191 -1.21 -8.80 -16.60
C VAL A 191 -0.98 -7.36 -17.08
N THR A 192 0.16 -6.75 -16.74
CA THR A 192 0.50 -5.40 -17.20
C THR A 192 0.58 -5.36 -18.73
N LYS A 193 1.27 -6.32 -19.36
CA LYS A 193 1.36 -6.41 -20.82
C LYS A 193 -0.01 -6.65 -21.47
N CYS A 194 -0.86 -7.49 -20.89
CA CYS A 194 -2.22 -7.72 -21.36
C CYS A 194 -3.06 -6.44 -21.32
N ASN A 195 -3.02 -5.71 -20.21
CA ASN A 195 -3.75 -4.44 -20.08
C ASN A 195 -3.24 -3.38 -21.07
N VAL A 196 -1.93 -3.27 -21.28
CA VAL A 196 -1.36 -2.33 -22.28
C VAL A 196 -1.82 -2.70 -23.70
N ARG A 197 -1.80 -3.99 -24.06
CA ARG A 197 -2.32 -4.46 -25.35
C ARG A 197 -3.80 -4.13 -25.50
N LEU A 198 -4.60 -4.38 -24.46
CA LEU A 198 -6.03 -4.08 -24.46
C LEU A 198 -6.30 -2.58 -24.63
N HIS A 199 -5.55 -1.74 -23.91
CA HIS A 199 -5.63 -0.28 -24.04
C HIS A 199 -5.29 0.22 -25.46
N ASN A 200 -4.26 -0.36 -26.07
CA ASN A 200 -3.89 -0.03 -27.45
C ASN A 200 -4.98 -0.45 -28.45
N SER A 201 -5.59 -1.63 -28.26
CA SER A 201 -6.71 -2.08 -29.09
C SER A 201 -7.93 -1.16 -28.99
N TYR A 202 -8.22 -0.61 -27.81
CA TYR A 202 -9.30 0.36 -27.62
C TYR A 202 -9.03 1.72 -28.26
N SER A 203 -7.76 2.07 -28.44
CA SER A 203 -7.32 3.33 -29.05
C SER A 203 -7.24 3.24 -30.58
N ALA A 204 -7.23 2.03 -31.15
CA ALA A 204 -7.28 1.83 -32.60
C ALA A 204 -8.64 2.24 -33.17
N ILE A 205 -8.61 3.04 -34.25
CA ILE A 205 -9.76 3.76 -34.83
C ILE A 205 -10.93 2.83 -35.21
N GLU A 206 -10.65 1.60 -35.61
CA GLU A 206 -11.66 0.60 -36.01
C GLU A 206 -12.60 0.16 -34.87
N HIS A 207 -12.12 0.21 -33.62
CA HIS A 207 -12.89 -0.23 -32.45
C HIS A 207 -13.43 0.90 -31.60
N TYR A 208 -13.30 2.17 -32.05
CA TYR A 208 -13.68 3.32 -31.25
C TYR A 208 -15.18 3.32 -30.87
N ARG A 209 -16.03 2.69 -31.69
CA ARG A 209 -17.47 2.57 -31.44
C ARG A 209 -17.89 1.35 -30.61
N LEU A 210 -17.04 0.34 -30.45
CA LEU A 210 -17.39 -0.91 -29.75
C LEU A 210 -17.19 -0.84 -28.23
N TYR A 211 -16.31 0.05 -27.75
CA TYR A 211 -15.95 0.12 -26.34
C TYR A 211 -16.40 1.43 -25.69
N SER A 212 -16.94 1.32 -24.49
CA SER A 212 -17.40 2.45 -23.68
C SER A 212 -16.23 3.29 -23.15
N LEU A 213 -16.48 4.57 -22.88
CA LEU A 213 -15.48 5.47 -22.28
C LEU A 213 -15.05 4.97 -20.88
N SER A 214 -15.97 4.39 -20.13
CA SER A 214 -15.74 3.78 -18.81
C SER A 214 -14.76 2.61 -18.88
N GLU A 215 -14.92 1.69 -19.84
CA GLU A 215 -13.98 0.57 -20.05
C GLU A 215 -12.54 1.05 -20.30
N ARG A 216 -12.37 2.09 -21.13
CA ARG A 216 -11.03 2.63 -21.43
C ARG A 216 -10.39 3.26 -20.22
N PHE A 217 -11.17 4.01 -19.43
CA PHE A 217 -10.70 4.61 -18.19
C PHE A 217 -10.28 3.53 -17.19
N GLN A 218 -11.08 2.47 -17.03
CA GLN A 218 -10.79 1.36 -16.11
C GLN A 218 -9.50 0.62 -16.50
N VAL A 219 -9.29 0.32 -17.78
CA VAL A 219 -8.04 -0.32 -18.23
C VAL A 219 -6.85 0.60 -18.01
N SER A 220 -6.98 1.91 -18.26
CA SER A 220 -5.90 2.88 -17.99
C SER A 220 -5.55 2.95 -16.50
N GLU A 221 -6.56 3.00 -15.62
CA GLU A 221 -6.38 3.01 -14.17
C GLU A 221 -5.76 1.70 -13.67
N ASN A 222 -6.17 0.55 -14.25
CA ASN A 222 -5.57 -0.73 -13.91
C ASN A 222 -4.10 -0.83 -14.35
N ILE A 223 -3.72 -0.27 -15.51
CA ILE A 223 -2.31 -0.15 -15.91
C ILE A 223 -1.53 0.67 -14.90
N LYS A 224 -2.04 1.84 -14.50
CA LYS A 224 -1.41 2.71 -13.49
C LYS A 224 -1.21 1.94 -12.17
N THR A 225 -2.23 1.20 -11.75
CA THR A 225 -2.18 0.41 -10.50
C THR A 225 -1.21 -0.76 -10.60
N CYS A 226 -1.15 -1.46 -11.73
CA CYS A 226 -0.18 -2.54 -11.96
C CYS A 226 1.26 -2.03 -11.97
N GLN A 227 1.52 -0.88 -12.59
CA GLN A 227 2.84 -0.23 -12.57
C GLN A 227 3.24 0.20 -11.15
N TRP A 228 2.30 0.76 -10.38
CA TRP A 228 2.49 1.07 -8.96
C TRP A 228 2.86 -0.19 -8.16
N LEU A 229 2.09 -1.27 -8.34
CA LEU A 229 2.34 -2.55 -7.66
C LEU A 229 3.70 -3.14 -8.04
N SER A 230 4.11 -3.02 -9.31
CA SER A 230 5.41 -3.49 -9.79
C SER A 230 6.59 -2.76 -9.14
N ARG A 231 6.44 -1.46 -8.83
CA ARG A 231 7.49 -0.68 -8.14
C ARG A 231 7.64 -1.10 -6.68
N ILE A 232 6.53 -1.36 -5.98
CA ILE A 232 6.54 -1.79 -4.58
C ILE A 232 6.96 -3.26 -4.44
N GLN A 233 6.61 -4.09 -5.42
CA GLN A 233 6.95 -5.50 -5.42
C GLN A 233 8.46 -5.75 -5.34
N GLY A 234 9.28 -4.92 -6.00
CA GLY A 234 10.74 -5.07 -5.97
C GLY A 234 11.30 -5.04 -4.55
N SER A 235 10.85 -4.09 -3.71
CA SER A 235 11.28 -4.03 -2.31
C SER A 235 10.78 -5.24 -1.52
N ILE A 236 9.52 -5.65 -1.70
CA ILE A 236 8.95 -6.80 -0.98
C ILE A 236 9.70 -8.09 -1.33
N LEU A 237 9.97 -8.33 -2.62
CA LEU A 237 10.69 -9.52 -3.06
C LEU A 237 12.12 -9.56 -2.49
N PHE A 238 12.81 -8.42 -2.47
CA PHE A 238 14.15 -8.32 -1.87
C PHE A 238 14.14 -8.73 -0.39
N PHE A 239 13.21 -8.19 0.40
CA PHE A 239 13.09 -8.54 1.82
C PHE A 239 12.69 -9.99 2.03
N ASN A 240 11.78 -10.54 1.22
CA ASN A 240 11.36 -11.94 1.32
C ASN A 240 12.52 -12.90 1.05
N ILE A 241 13.34 -12.62 0.02
CA ILE A 241 14.54 -13.40 -0.28
C ILE A 241 15.54 -13.29 0.87
N ALA A 242 15.82 -12.08 1.36
CA ALA A 242 16.76 -11.87 2.46
C ALA A 242 16.31 -12.60 3.75
N CYS A 243 15.03 -12.54 4.11
CA CYS A 243 14.45 -13.29 5.23
C CYS A 243 14.62 -14.81 5.05
N ALA A 244 14.29 -15.32 3.86
CA ALA A 244 14.43 -16.74 3.54
C ALA A 244 15.90 -17.20 3.61
N SER A 245 16.84 -16.39 3.11
CA SER A 245 18.27 -16.69 3.20
C SER A 245 18.76 -16.79 4.64
N ILE A 246 18.30 -15.91 5.53
CA ILE A 246 18.66 -15.97 6.96
C ILE A 246 18.09 -17.21 7.64
N LEU A 247 16.85 -17.60 7.33
CA LEU A 247 16.25 -18.82 7.89
C LEU A 247 16.97 -20.10 7.40
N ILE A 248 17.40 -20.12 6.14
CA ILE A 248 18.22 -21.23 5.61
C ILE A 248 19.59 -21.25 6.29
N LEU A 249 20.21 -20.09 6.51
CA LEU A 249 21.46 -19.98 7.24
C LEU A 249 21.32 -20.53 8.66
N GLU A 250 20.28 -20.13 9.39
CA GLU A 250 19.97 -20.66 10.72
C GLU A 250 19.86 -22.18 10.72
N TYR A 251 19.15 -22.75 9.74
CA TYR A 251 18.96 -24.19 9.61
C TYR A 251 20.25 -24.99 9.37
N ILE A 252 21.16 -24.45 8.55
CA ILE A 252 22.42 -25.12 8.17
C ILE A 252 23.50 -24.93 9.24
N SER A 253 23.37 -23.88 10.07
CA SER A 253 24.36 -23.52 11.07
C SER A 253 24.42 -24.57 12.18
N MET A 254 25.63 -25.09 12.42
CA MET A 254 25.91 -25.97 13.56
C MET A 254 26.48 -25.19 14.77
N ASP A 255 26.81 -23.91 14.60
CA ASP A 255 27.33 -23.03 15.64
C ASP A 255 26.19 -22.26 16.32
N GLU A 256 26.06 -22.43 17.65
CA GLU A 256 25.06 -21.76 18.48
C GLU A 256 25.15 -20.23 18.38
N LYS A 257 26.35 -19.67 18.25
CA LYS A 257 26.53 -18.21 18.07
C LYS A 257 25.94 -17.75 16.75
N LEU A 258 26.15 -18.50 15.69
CA LEU A 258 25.63 -18.18 14.36
C LEU A 258 24.11 -18.30 14.31
N ILE A 259 23.51 -19.27 15.02
CA ILE A 259 22.05 -19.41 15.18
C ILE A 259 21.46 -18.18 15.90
N ILE A 260 22.10 -17.70 16.96
CA ILE A 260 21.68 -16.48 17.68
C ILE A 260 21.77 -15.26 16.77
N VAL A 261 22.89 -15.09 16.05
CA VAL A 261 23.07 -13.98 15.11
C VAL A 261 22.05 -14.03 13.98
N ALA A 262 21.76 -15.20 13.42
CA ALA A 262 20.74 -15.39 12.39
C ALA A 262 19.35 -15.00 12.91
N ASN A 263 18.97 -15.46 14.10
CA ASN A 263 17.70 -15.10 14.74
C ASN A 263 17.56 -13.59 14.97
N VAL A 264 18.60 -12.94 15.51
CA VAL A 264 18.60 -11.49 15.71
C VAL A 264 18.52 -10.75 14.38
N SER A 265 19.29 -11.19 13.39
CA SER A 265 19.32 -10.59 12.05
C SER A 265 17.97 -10.72 11.35
N PHE A 266 17.30 -11.87 11.47
CA PHE A 266 15.96 -12.09 10.93
C PHE A 266 14.95 -11.12 11.54
N ASN A 267 14.94 -10.96 12.87
CA ASN A 267 14.00 -10.06 13.55
C ASN A 267 14.27 -8.59 13.22
N MET A 268 15.53 -8.18 13.17
CA MET A 268 15.91 -6.84 12.72
C MET A 268 15.49 -6.60 11.28
N LEU A 269 15.68 -7.57 10.38
CA LEU A 269 15.26 -7.49 9.00
C LEU A 269 13.73 -7.36 8.87
N CYS A 270 12.95 -8.13 9.62
CA CYS A 270 11.49 -7.98 9.66
C CYS A 270 11.06 -6.60 10.18
N THR A 271 11.78 -6.04 11.16
CA THR A 271 11.49 -4.72 11.72
C THR A 271 11.85 -3.61 10.72
N LEU A 272 12.97 -3.74 10.01
CA LEU A 272 13.34 -2.84 8.92
C LEU A 272 12.38 -2.93 7.74
N TYR A 273 11.91 -4.12 7.40
CA TYR A 273 10.89 -4.34 6.38
C TYR A 273 9.60 -3.58 6.72
N ALA A 274 9.14 -3.67 7.97
CA ALA A 274 7.98 -2.93 8.45
C ALA A 274 8.18 -1.40 8.43
N ALA A 275 9.42 -0.90 8.60
CA ALA A 275 9.71 0.53 8.49
C ALA A 275 9.78 1.00 7.02
N ILE A 276 10.40 0.21 6.13
CA ILE A 276 10.73 0.67 4.78
C ILE A 276 9.53 0.55 3.84
N VAL A 277 8.72 -0.51 3.93
CA VAL A 277 7.60 -0.73 3.01
C VAL A 277 6.58 0.41 3.02
N PRO A 278 6.11 0.92 4.18
CA PRO A 278 5.12 1.99 4.18
C PRO A 278 5.68 3.30 3.63
N VAL A 279 6.94 3.66 3.94
CA VAL A 279 7.63 4.79 3.29
C VAL A 279 7.66 4.64 1.76
N VAL A 280 8.00 3.45 1.27
CA VAL A 280 8.02 3.15 -0.17
C VAL A 280 6.63 3.29 -0.77
N VAL A 281 5.59 2.78 -0.10
CA VAL A 281 4.20 2.88 -0.55
C VAL A 281 3.74 4.35 -0.62
N ILE A 282 4.04 5.16 0.40
CA ILE A 282 3.73 6.60 0.42
C ILE A 282 4.44 7.29 -0.75
N SER A 283 5.73 7.01 -0.94
CA SER A 283 6.57 7.64 -1.98
C SER A 283 6.07 7.33 -3.39
N TYR A 284 5.57 6.11 -3.62
CA TYR A 284 5.02 5.71 -4.92
C TYR A 284 3.55 6.05 -5.12
N THR A 285 2.85 6.54 -4.10
CA THR A 285 1.44 6.96 -4.17
C THR A 285 1.37 8.49 -4.16
N PRO A 286 1.26 9.16 -5.32
CA PRO A 286 1.35 10.62 -5.41
C PRO A 286 0.36 11.36 -4.51
N GLU A 287 -0.85 10.83 -4.39
CA GLU A 287 -1.93 11.37 -3.58
C GLU A 287 -1.54 11.36 -2.09
N TRP A 288 -0.91 10.29 -1.61
CA TRP A 288 -0.43 10.15 -0.23
C TRP A 288 0.82 10.98 0.03
N SER A 289 1.77 10.99 -0.91
CA SER A 289 2.96 11.84 -0.85
C SER A 289 2.60 13.32 -0.72
N ARG A 290 1.62 13.80 -1.49
CA ARG A 290 1.18 15.20 -1.46
C ARG A 290 0.54 15.58 -0.12
N GLU A 291 -0.33 14.73 0.43
CA GLU A 291 -0.93 15.01 1.74
C GLU A 291 0.09 14.87 2.88
N THR A 292 1.04 13.92 2.79
CA THR A 292 2.14 13.81 3.75
C THR A 292 2.99 15.09 3.75
N LEU A 293 3.36 15.60 2.58
CA LEU A 293 4.08 16.87 2.45
C LEU A 293 3.26 18.07 2.96
N ARG A 294 1.94 18.06 2.76
CA ARG A 294 1.05 19.09 3.31
C ARG A 294 1.04 19.06 4.84
N LEU A 295 0.88 17.90 5.45
CA LEU A 295 0.86 17.75 6.91
C LEU A 295 2.23 18.07 7.51
N TRP A 296 3.31 17.62 6.87
CA TRP A 296 4.68 17.95 7.28
C TRP A 296 4.90 19.47 7.29
N ARG A 297 4.45 20.18 6.25
CA ARG A 297 4.50 21.65 6.23
C ARG A 297 3.69 22.30 7.35
N ILE A 298 2.51 21.76 7.69
CA ILE A 298 1.71 22.31 8.80
C ILE A 298 2.42 22.12 10.16
N ILE A 299 3.11 20.99 10.35
CA ILE A 299 3.78 20.65 11.60
C ILE A 299 5.12 21.38 11.75
N PHE A 300 5.90 21.48 10.67
CA PHE A 300 7.28 21.99 10.70
C PHE A 300 7.44 23.41 10.13
N SER A 301 6.55 23.92 9.28
CA SER A 301 6.54 25.35 8.93
C SER A 301 5.73 26.11 9.97
N ARG A 302 6.45 26.70 10.92
CA ARG A 302 5.95 27.77 11.78
C ARG A 302 5.75 29.02 10.93
N SER A 303 4.50 29.34 10.60
CA SER A 303 4.05 30.68 10.21
C SER A 303 5.02 31.46 9.29
N ASP A 304 5.41 30.89 8.15
CA ASP A 304 5.78 31.78 7.06
C ASP A 304 4.47 32.27 6.47
N ASP A 305 4.18 33.52 6.78
CA ASP A 305 3.21 34.39 6.13
C ASP A 305 3.65 34.64 4.67
N GLU A 306 4.01 33.58 3.96
CA GLU A 306 4.12 33.58 2.52
C GLU A 306 2.71 33.62 2.00
N ARG A 307 2.23 34.85 1.80
CA ARG A 307 1.34 35.20 0.69
C ARG A 307 1.65 34.25 -0.45
N ARG A 308 0.81 33.22 -0.63
CA ARG A 308 0.86 32.40 -1.83
C ARG A 308 0.65 33.38 -2.97
N ASN A 309 1.73 33.77 -3.65
CA ASN A 309 1.66 34.46 -4.92
C ASN A 309 0.90 33.50 -5.85
N LEU A 310 -0.41 33.70 -5.92
CA LEU A 310 -1.28 33.00 -6.84
C LEU A 310 -0.68 33.25 -8.21
N ARG A 311 -0.21 32.22 -8.89
CA ARG A 311 0.22 32.36 -10.27
C ARG A 311 -0.96 32.05 -11.16
N THR A 312 -1.14 32.84 -12.22
CA THR A 312 -2.17 32.55 -13.24
C THR A 312 -1.87 31.19 -13.89
N THR A 313 -2.82 30.65 -14.66
CA THR A 313 -2.63 29.44 -15.49
C THR A 313 -1.43 29.53 -16.44
N PHE A 314 -0.87 30.74 -16.64
CA PHE A 314 0.30 31.02 -17.47
C PHE A 314 1.57 31.35 -16.66
N GLY A 315 1.53 31.26 -15.33
CA GLY A 315 2.72 31.36 -14.48
C GLY A 315 3.11 32.76 -14.01
N GLU A 316 2.30 33.79 -14.26
CA GLU A 316 2.57 35.16 -13.80
C GLU A 316 2.13 35.39 -12.34
N GLU A 317 2.96 36.07 -11.55
CA GLU A 317 2.67 36.36 -10.13
C GLU A 317 1.57 37.40 -9.96
N MET A 318 0.48 36.98 -9.31
CA MET A 318 -0.65 37.86 -8.99
C MET A 318 -0.40 38.58 -7.66
N SER A 319 0.09 39.81 -7.72
CA SER A 319 0.13 40.73 -6.59
C SER A 319 -1.25 41.38 -6.43
N TYR A 320 -2.12 40.82 -5.59
CA TYR A 320 -3.43 41.41 -5.32
C TYR A 320 -3.68 41.53 -3.82
N SER A 321 -3.87 42.78 -3.38
CA SER A 321 -3.97 43.14 -1.96
C SER A 321 -5.37 43.08 -1.38
N ASP A 322 -6.44 42.78 -2.15
CA ASP A 322 -7.79 42.74 -1.57
C ASP A 322 -8.80 41.90 -2.37
N LYS A 323 -9.32 40.84 -1.74
CA LYS A 323 -10.34 39.92 -2.31
C LYS A 323 -11.67 40.60 -2.67
N ASN A 324 -12.01 41.69 -2.00
CA ASN A 324 -13.26 42.42 -2.25
C ASN A 324 -13.25 43.16 -3.59
N ILE A 325 -12.06 43.60 -4.03
CA ILE A 325 -11.88 44.28 -5.32
C ILE A 325 -11.95 43.26 -6.46
N GLU A 326 -11.44 42.04 -6.27
CA GLU A 326 -11.49 40.95 -7.26
C GLU A 326 -12.94 40.53 -7.59
N SER A 327 -13.78 40.36 -6.57
CA SER A 327 -15.20 40.06 -6.75
C SER A 327 -15.88 41.14 -7.59
N GLN A 328 -15.66 42.41 -7.25
CA GLN A 328 -16.27 43.53 -7.98
C GLN A 328 -15.78 43.63 -9.43
N VAL A 329 -14.48 43.50 -9.69
CA VAL A 329 -13.94 43.57 -11.06
C VAL A 329 -14.39 42.38 -11.90
N TYR A 330 -14.46 41.17 -11.33
CA TYR A 330 -14.97 39.99 -12.03
C TYR A 330 -16.46 40.14 -12.37
N PHE A 331 -17.29 40.58 -11.41
CA PHE A 331 -18.72 40.81 -11.65
C PHE A 331 -18.95 41.96 -12.65
N ASP A 332 -18.15 43.02 -12.63
CA ASP A 332 -18.22 44.11 -13.60
C ASP A 332 -17.85 43.67 -15.01
N GLN A 333 -16.81 42.83 -15.16
CA GLN A 333 -16.42 42.27 -16.45
C GLN A 333 -17.46 41.28 -16.98
N LEU A 334 -18.01 40.44 -16.11
CA LEU A 334 -19.09 39.50 -16.45
C LEU A 334 -20.33 40.26 -16.91
N GLN A 335 -20.73 41.32 -16.19
CA GLN A 335 -21.88 42.15 -16.53
C GLN A 335 -21.67 42.91 -17.85
N LYS A 336 -20.48 43.45 -18.10
CA LYS A 336 -20.13 44.07 -19.40
C LYS A 336 -20.23 43.06 -20.56
N ASN A 337 -19.76 41.83 -20.38
CA ASN A 337 -19.82 40.79 -21.43
C ASN A 337 -21.26 40.33 -21.71
N LEU A 338 -22.06 40.13 -20.66
CA LEU A 338 -23.48 39.78 -20.80
C LEU A 338 -24.26 40.90 -21.52
N THR A 339 -23.97 42.16 -21.18
CA THR A 339 -24.62 43.33 -21.79
C THR A 339 -24.24 43.48 -23.27
N LYS A 340 -22.97 43.25 -23.62
CA LYS A 340 -22.51 43.21 -25.02
C LYS A 340 -23.20 42.09 -25.81
N GLN A 341 -23.31 40.89 -25.25
CA GLN A 341 -24.03 39.79 -25.92
C GLN A 341 -25.51 40.08 -26.10
N ALA A 342 -26.16 40.70 -25.11
CA ALA A 342 -27.57 41.12 -25.21
C ALA A 342 -27.77 42.18 -26.30
N MET A 343 -26.90 43.19 -26.36
CA MET A 343 -26.94 44.21 -27.42
C MET A 343 -26.68 43.62 -28.81
N HIS A 344 -25.76 42.67 -28.94
CA HIS A 344 -25.52 41.97 -30.21
C HIS A 344 -26.75 41.17 -30.66
N LYS A 345 -27.41 40.44 -29.74
CA LYS A 345 -28.66 39.73 -30.03
C LYS A 345 -29.79 40.68 -30.44
N LEU A 346 -29.94 41.82 -29.78
CA LEU A 346 -30.93 42.84 -30.15
C LEU A 346 -30.65 43.44 -31.53
N ARG A 347 -29.38 43.70 -31.86
CA ARG A 347 -28.96 44.23 -33.16
C ARG A 347 -29.21 43.24 -34.29
N ASN A 348 -28.93 41.95 -34.06
CA ASN A 348 -29.25 40.88 -35.03
C ASN A 348 -30.76 40.68 -35.18
N LYS A 349 -31.56 40.79 -34.11
CA LYS A 349 -33.02 40.70 -34.19
C LYS A 349 -33.62 41.86 -35.01
N LYS A 350 -33.14 43.10 -34.83
CA LYS A 350 -33.53 44.26 -35.64
C LYS A 350 -33.14 44.14 -37.11
N ARG A 351 -31.97 43.54 -37.39
CA ARG A 351 -31.49 43.33 -38.76
C ARG A 351 -32.30 42.26 -39.49
N ASN A 352 -32.69 41.19 -38.80
CA ASN A 352 -33.56 40.16 -39.37
C ASN A 352 -35.01 40.64 -39.55
N SER A 353 -35.53 41.52 -38.68
CA SER A 353 -36.86 42.11 -38.89
C SER A 353 -36.90 43.11 -40.04
N SER A 354 -35.80 43.84 -40.32
CA SER A 354 -35.74 44.73 -41.48
C SER A 354 -35.58 43.97 -42.79
N PHE A 355 -34.97 42.78 -42.78
CA PHE A 355 -34.84 41.93 -43.96
C PHE A 355 -36.19 41.27 -44.34
N ASN A 356 -36.97 40.85 -43.34
CA ASN A 356 -38.32 40.31 -43.59
C ASN A 356 -39.31 41.36 -44.12
N ASN A 357 -39.16 42.64 -43.74
CA ASN A 357 -40.01 43.70 -44.27
C ASN A 357 -39.63 44.08 -45.71
N SER A 358 -38.36 43.94 -46.12
CA SER A 358 -37.94 44.19 -47.51
C SER A 358 -38.31 43.08 -48.49
N GLU A 359 -38.51 41.84 -48.02
CA GLU A 359 -38.99 40.74 -48.89
C GLU A 359 -40.49 40.82 -49.17
N GLN A 360 -41.29 41.46 -48.30
CA GLN A 360 -42.72 41.68 -48.53
C GLN A 360 -43.03 42.83 -49.50
N GLU A 361 -42.10 43.76 -49.73
CA GLU A 361 -42.26 44.87 -50.68
C GLU A 361 -41.81 44.55 -52.12
N ILE A 362 -41.25 43.36 -52.37
CA ILE A 362 -40.78 42.94 -53.71
C ILE A 362 -41.80 42.02 -54.42
N PHE A 363 -42.89 41.62 -53.75
CA PHE A 363 -43.92 40.72 -54.29
C PHE A 363 -45.35 41.32 -54.35
N LEU A 364 -45.47 42.65 -54.36
CA LEU A 364 -46.68 43.39 -54.73
C LEU A 364 -46.34 44.33 -55.89
#